data_AF-A0A0B5HTX7-F1
#
_entry.id   AF-A0A0B5HTX7-F1
#
_cell.length_a   1.000
_cell.length_b   1.000
_cell.length_c   1.000
_cell.angle_alpha   90.00
_cell.angle_beta   90.00
_cell.angle_gamma   90.00
#
_symmetry.space_group_name_H-M   'P 1'
#
loop_
_entity.id
_entity.type
_entity.pdbx_description
1 polymer ?
#
loop_
_entity_poly.entity_id
_entity_poly.type
_entity_poly.pdbx_seq_one_letter_code
_entity_poly.pdbx_strand_id
1 'polypeptide(L)' 'MGDEPLAIAIDSTPEPGPRRVHCRLCGRPLTGADSRRTGLGPTCDAKLHPPAPDIRTRRHEVEQDTLPGLDDEQ' A
#
# COMPACT_ATOMS: atom_id res chain seq x y z
N MET A 1 -14.81 -3.99 45.64
CA MET A 1 -14.46 -2.76 44.90
C MET A 1 -13.31 -3.15 43.99
N GLY A 2 -13.42 -3.46 42.70
CA GLY A 2 -14.44 -3.25 41.68
C GLY A 2 -13.63 -3.10 40.38
N ASP A 3 -12.95 -4.16 39.96
CA ASP A 3 -12.21 -4.22 38.69
C ASP A 3 -13.21 -4.62 37.61
N GLU A 4 -13.87 -3.62 37.04
CA GLU A 4 -14.85 -3.80 35.97
C GLU A 4 -14.14 -3.64 34.63
N PRO A 5 -13.90 -4.72 33.88
CA PRO A 5 -13.33 -4.59 32.55
C PRO A 5 -14.39 -3.97 31.64
N LEU A 6 -14.12 -2.77 31.13
CA LEU A 6 -14.89 -2.11 30.07
C LEU A 6 -14.74 -2.91 28.76
N ALA A 7 -15.47 -4.01 28.65
CA ALA A 7 -15.57 -4.80 27.43
C ALA A 7 -16.51 -4.07 26.47
N ILE A 8 -15.93 -3.34 25.51
CA ILE A 8 -16.70 -2.78 24.38
C ILE A 8 -17.20 -3.97 23.55
N ALA A 9 -18.51 -4.22 23.60
CA ALA A 9 -19.16 -5.20 22.74
C ALA A 9 -19.18 -4.69 21.30
N ILE A 10 -18.25 -5.17 20.47
CA ILE A 10 -18.31 -4.96 19.03
C ILE A 10 -19.39 -5.90 18.49
N ASP A 11 -20.56 -5.34 18.19
CA ASP A 11 -21.65 -6.04 17.52
C ASP A 11 -21.13 -6.57 16.18
N SER A 12 -20.81 -7.87 16.17
CA SER A 12 -20.30 -8.56 14.99
C SER A 12 -21.50 -9.04 14.18
N THR A 13 -22.18 -8.11 13.51
CA THR A 13 -23.14 -8.49 12.46
C THR A 13 -22.42 -9.38 11.45
N PRO A 14 -22.99 -10.54 11.06
CA PRO A 14 -22.37 -11.38 10.04
C PRO A 14 -22.27 -10.56 8.74
N GLU A 15 -21.04 -10.22 8.39
CA GLU A 15 -20.72 -9.45 7.21
C GLU A 15 -21.39 -10.11 6.00
N PRO A 16 -22.18 -9.36 5.18
CA PRO A 16 -22.70 -9.90 3.95
C PRO A 16 -21.51 -10.46 3.15
N GLY A 17 -21.70 -11.64 2.54
CA GLY A 17 -20.65 -12.37 1.83
C GLY A 17 -19.78 -11.46 0.94
N PRO A 18 -18.55 -11.89 0.61
CA PRO A 18 -17.45 -11.01 0.19
C PRO A 18 -17.92 -9.91 -0.76
N ARG A 19 -17.88 -8.66 -0.26
CA ARG A 19 -18.35 -7.49 -1.01
C ARG A 19 -17.65 -7.46 -2.37
N ARG A 20 -18.43 -7.31 -3.44
CA ARG A 20 -17.89 -7.19 -4.81
C ARG A 20 -17.08 -5.90 -4.90
N VAL A 21 -15.77 -6.03 -4.97
CA VAL A 21 -14.86 -4.89 -5.18
C VAL A 21 -14.72 -4.62 -6.66
N HIS A 22 -14.72 -3.35 -7.05
CA HIS A 22 -14.55 -2.92 -8.45
C HIS A 22 -13.25 -2.13 -8.60
N CYS A 23 -12.67 -2.19 -9.80
CA CYS A 23 -11.50 -1.41 -10.14
C CYS A 23 -11.83 0.09 -10.08
N ARG A 24 -11.03 0.87 -9.35
CA ARG A 24 -11.19 2.33 -9.25
C ARG A 24 -10.98 3.07 -10.57
N LEU A 25 -10.31 2.46 -11.55
CA LEU A 25 -9.98 3.09 -12.84
C LEU A 25 -10.97 2.72 -13.97
N CYS A 26 -11.36 1.44 -14.08
CA CYS A 26 -12.23 0.98 -15.17
C CYS A 26 -13.58 0.41 -14.71
N GLY A 27 -13.85 0.32 -13.41
CA GLY A 27 -15.11 -0.18 -12.87
C GLY A 27 -15.33 -1.70 -12.99
N ARG A 28 -14.41 -2.47 -13.59
CA ARG A 28 -14.56 -3.93 -13.72
C ARG A 28 -14.47 -4.63 -12.36
N PRO A 29 -15.22 -5.73 -12.15
CA PRO A 29 -15.17 -6.48 -10.90
C PRO A 29 -13.79 -7.13 -10.69
N LEU A 30 -13.29 -7.06 -9.46
CA LEU A 30 -11.99 -7.59 -9.06
C LEU A 30 -12.13 -8.97 -8.43
N THR A 31 -11.59 -9.98 -9.09
CA THR A 31 -11.64 -11.37 -8.63
C THR A 31 -10.42 -11.77 -7.81
N GLY A 32 -9.23 -11.24 -8.12
CA GLY A 32 -7.98 -11.57 -7.43
C GLY A 32 -7.77 -10.83 -6.10
N ALA A 33 -7.19 -11.51 -5.10
CA ALA A 33 -6.96 -10.96 -3.76
C ALA A 33 -6.05 -9.73 -3.77
N ASP A 34 -4.97 -9.74 -4.55
CA ASP A 34 -4.06 -8.61 -4.68
C ASP A 34 -4.74 -7.40 -5.33
N SER A 35 -5.49 -7.63 -6.42
CA SER A 35 -6.28 -6.59 -7.06
C SER A 35 -7.30 -5.97 -6.10
N ARG A 36 -7.98 -6.78 -5.27
CA ARG A 36 -8.91 -6.27 -4.26
C ARG A 36 -8.21 -5.42 -3.20
N ARG A 37 -7.00 -5.80 -2.78
CA ARG A 37 -6.19 -5.04 -1.82
C ARG A 37 -5.75 -3.69 -2.38
N THR A 38 -5.31 -3.62 -3.63
CA THR A 38 -4.88 -2.36 -4.26
C THR A 38 -6.04 -1.53 -4.81
N GLY A 39 -7.21 -2.15 -5.04
CA GLY A 39 -8.36 -1.52 -5.68
C GLY A 39 -8.21 -1.35 -7.20
N LEU A 40 -7.20 -1.98 -7.80
CA LEU A 40 -6.88 -1.86 -9.22
C LEU A 40 -6.83 -3.26 -9.86
N GLY A 41 -7.46 -3.40 -11.04
CA GLY A 41 -7.34 -4.61 -11.84
C GLY A 41 -5.94 -4.72 -12.43
N PRO A 42 -5.46 -5.94 -12.77
CA PRO A 42 -4.07 -6.17 -13.18
C PRO A 42 -3.63 -5.30 -14.37
N THR A 43 -4.52 -5.11 -15.34
CA THR A 43 -4.26 -4.23 -16.50
C THR A 43 -4.21 -2.74 -16.13
N CYS A 44 -5.00 -2.31 -15.16
CA CYS A 44 -5.02 -0.90 -14.73
C CYS A 44 -3.85 -0.60 -13.79
N ASP A 45 -3.48 -1.56 -12.95
CA ASP A 45 -2.33 -1.46 -12.07
C ASP A 45 -1.03 -1.36 -12.87
N ALA A 46 -0.81 -2.23 -13.85
CA ALA A 46 0.37 -2.17 -14.73
C ALA A 46 0.51 -0.86 -15.53
N LYS A 47 -0.60 -0.13 -15.75
CA LYS A 47 -0.56 1.21 -16.38
C LYS A 47 -0.05 2.29 -15.44
N LEU A 48 -0.33 2.16 -14.15
CA LEU A 48 0.02 3.14 -13.12
C LEU A 48 1.36 2.81 -12.46
N HIS A 49 1.65 1.52 -12.30
CA HIS A 49 2.83 0.96 -11.70
C HIS A 49 3.52 0.06 -12.72
N PRO A 50 4.19 0.63 -13.73
CA PRO A 50 4.96 -0.16 -14.68
C PRO A 50 6.05 -0.93 -13.91
N PRO A 51 6.35 -2.18 -14.32
CA PRO A 51 7.46 -2.91 -13.72
C PRO A 51 8.75 -2.11 -13.88
N ALA A 52 9.63 -2.22 -12.88
CA ALA A 52 10.94 -1.62 -12.97
C ALA A 52 11.63 -2.07 -14.28
N PRO A 53 12.26 -1.15 -15.01
CA PRO A 53 12.91 -1.50 -16.25
C PRO A 53 14.00 -2.53 -15.97
N ASP A 54 14.13 -3.52 -16.86
CA ASP A 54 15.20 -4.54 -16.82
C ASP A 54 16.53 -3.94 -17.28
N ILE A 55 16.95 -2.90 -16.57
CA ILE A 55 18.23 -2.22 -16.75
C ILE A 55 19.07 -2.61 -15.56
N ARG A 56 20.24 -3.21 -15.83
CA ARG A 56 21.24 -3.45 -14.78
C ARG A 56 21.74 -2.09 -14.27
N THR A 57 21.16 -1.63 -13.17
CA THR A 57 21.64 -0.46 -12.45
C THR A 57 22.98 -0.81 -11.84
N ARG A 58 24.08 -0.37 -12.46
CA ARG A 58 25.39 -0.39 -11.80
C ARG A 58 25.32 0.67 -10.70
N ARG A 59 25.48 0.27 -9.44
CA ARG A 59 25.57 1.23 -8.33
C ARG A 59 26.79 2.11 -8.61
N HIS A 60 26.55 3.38 -8.91
CA HIS A 60 27.62 4.36 -9.05
C HIS A 60 27.83 4.97 -7.67
N GLU A 61 28.95 4.63 -7.04
CA GLU A 61 29.36 5.25 -5.79
C GLU A 61 29.93 6.63 -6.14
N VAL A 62 29.13 7.67 -5.92
CA VAL A 62 29.55 9.07 -6.05
C VAL A 62 29.85 9.63 -4.67
N GLU A 63 30.94 10.37 -4.53
CA GLU A 63 31.14 11.23 -3.36
C GLU A 63 30.11 12.35 -3.42
N GLN A 64 29.25 12.41 -2.41
CA GLN A 64 28.28 13.50 -2.25
C GLN A 64 28.92 14.59 -1.40
N ASP A 65 29.04 15.80 -1.96
CA ASP A 65 29.40 16.96 -1.17
C ASP A 65 28.32 17.21 -0.09
N THR A 66 28.77 17.54 1.11
CA THR A 66 27.89 17.95 2.21
C THR A 66 27.16 19.24 1.83
N LEU A 67 25.85 19.28 2.09
CA LEU A 67 25.06 20.50 1.88
C LEU A 67 25.50 21.59 2.87
N PRO A 68 25.65 22.85 2.43
CA PRO A 68 26.08 23.94 3.29
C PRO A 68 25.10 24.16 4.45
N GLY A 69 25.61 24.27 5.68
CA GLY A 69 24.81 24.39 6.91
C GLY A 69 24.42 23.05 7.53
N LEU A 70 24.88 21.93 6.98
CA LEU A 70 24.90 20.62 7.63
C LEU A 70 26.30 20.26 8.14
N ASP A 71 27.19 21.25 8.25
CA ASP A 71 28.48 21.09 8.89
C ASP A 71 28.23 20.60 10.33
N ASP A 72 28.83 19.44 10.65
CA ASP A 72 28.92 18.79 11.95
C ASP A 72 29.37 19.79 13.06
N GLU A 73 28.49 20.68 13.51
CA GLU A 73 28.66 21.38 14.79
C GLU A 73 28.19 20.43 15.90
N GLN A 74 29.08 19.50 16.24
CA GLN A 74 29.09 18.74 17.49
C GLN A 74 30.25 19.24 18.37
#